data_AF-A0A7V0V090-F1
#
_entry.id   AF-A0A7V0V090-F1
#
_cell.length_a   1.000
_cell.length_b   1.000
_cell.length_c   1.000
_cell.angle_alpha   90.00
_cell.angle_beta   90.00
_cell.angle_gamma   90.00
#
_symmetry.space_group_name_H-M   'P 1'
#
loop_
_entity.id
_entity.type
_entity.pdbx_description
1 polymer ?
#
loop_
_entity_poly.entity_id
_entity_poly.type
_entity_poly.pdbx_seq_one_letter_code
_entity_poly.pdbx_strand_id
1 'polypeptide(L)'
;MTKTAERHVNSLAADLLDWFAREGRDLPWRRTRDPYRIWVAETMLVQTQVATVIPYYGRFIARFPDVASLAGASLDEVLKVWEGLGYYARARNLHRAAREVLERCGGQVPSDAAALRALPGVGEYVAGALLSIAFGRDEPALDGNARRVLSRLFRIRGAAGSAALREKV
;
A
#
# COMPACT_ATOMS: atom_id res chain seq x y z
N MET A 1 11.03 -13.56 23.81
CA MET A 1 9.98 -14.55 23.42
C MET A 1 10.49 -15.95 23.75
N THR A 2 9.63 -16.93 24.03
CA THR A 2 10.07 -18.31 24.29
C THR A 2 10.31 -19.06 22.97
N LYS A 3 11.27 -20.01 22.92
CA LYS A 3 11.58 -20.83 21.72
C LYS A 3 10.33 -21.51 21.11
N THR A 4 9.35 -21.86 21.95
CA THR A 4 8.07 -22.44 21.50
C THR A 4 7.18 -21.42 20.78
N ALA A 5 7.15 -20.16 21.24
CA ALA A 5 6.39 -19.10 20.58
C ALA A 5 6.98 -18.75 19.20
N GLU A 6 8.31 -18.69 19.10
CA GLU A 6 9.02 -18.48 17.82
C GLU A 6 8.74 -19.60 16.82
N ARG A 7 8.72 -20.87 17.27
CA ARG A 7 8.38 -22.02 16.43
C ARG A 7 6.95 -21.97 15.88
N HIS A 8 5.98 -21.53 16.69
CA HIS A 8 4.59 -21.37 16.26
C HIS A 8 4.42 -20.22 15.26
N VAL A 9 5.13 -19.10 15.44
CA VAL A 9 5.12 -17.98 14.48
C VAL A 9 5.72 -18.40 13.13
N ASN A 10 6.84 -19.13 13.15
CA ASN A 10 7.47 -19.60 11.92
C ASN A 10 6.60 -20.62 11.15
N SER A 11 5.89 -21.51 11.86
CA SER A 11 4.92 -22.43 11.23
C SER A 11 3.77 -21.66 10.57
N LEU A 12 3.19 -20.69 11.28
CA LEU A 12 2.09 -19.89 10.76
C LEU A 12 2.50 -19.08 9.51
N ALA A 13 3.70 -18.52 9.50
CA ALA A 13 4.21 -17.78 8.36
C ALA A 13 4.33 -18.69 7.12
N ALA A 14 4.88 -19.90 7.27
CA ALA A 14 4.96 -20.88 6.20
C ALA A 14 3.56 -21.29 5.70
N ASP A 15 2.64 -21.63 6.60
CA ASP A 15 1.28 -22.03 6.25
C ASP A 15 0.51 -20.92 5.50
N LEU A 16 0.70 -19.66 5.90
CA LEU A 16 0.10 -18.49 5.26
C LEU A 16 0.68 -18.27 3.85
N LEU A 17 2.00 -18.40 3.68
CA LEU A 17 2.66 -18.26 2.39
C LEU A 17 2.23 -19.38 1.43
N ASP A 18 2.13 -20.62 1.92
CA ASP A 18 1.65 -21.76 1.13
C ASP A 18 0.20 -21.58 0.69
N TRP A 19 -0.67 -21.10 1.58
CA TRP A 19 -2.03 -20.73 1.21
C TRP A 19 -2.05 -19.60 0.17
N PHE A 20 -1.25 -18.55 0.36
CA PHE A 20 -1.18 -17.43 -0.58
C PHE A 20 -0.66 -17.84 -1.96
N ALA A 21 0.27 -18.79 -2.03
CA ALA A 21 0.76 -19.32 -3.30
C ALA A 21 -0.33 -20.05 -4.10
N ARG A 22 -1.29 -20.70 -3.42
CA ARG A 22 -2.40 -21.44 -4.07
C ARG A 22 -3.62 -20.57 -4.35
N GLU A 23 -4.01 -19.73 -3.39
CA GLU A 23 -5.28 -18.99 -3.38
C GLU A 23 -5.11 -17.48 -3.65
N GLY A 24 -3.86 -17.03 -3.84
CA GLY A 24 -3.53 -15.66 -4.11
C GLY A 24 -4.19 -15.17 -5.39
N ARG A 25 -5.16 -14.25 -5.25
CA ARG A 25 -5.80 -13.60 -6.41
C ARG A 25 -4.75 -12.93 -7.30
N ASP A 26 -4.88 -13.20 -8.59
CA ASP A 26 -4.13 -12.52 -9.63
C ASP A 26 -4.71 -11.10 -9.85
N LEU A 27 -3.89 -10.09 -9.56
CA LEU A 27 -4.27 -8.67 -9.62
C LEU A 27 -3.20 -7.90 -10.40
N PRO A 28 -3.57 -6.87 -11.18
CA PRO A 28 -2.62 -6.16 -12.05
C PRO A 28 -1.37 -5.64 -11.32
N TRP A 29 -1.54 -5.05 -10.14
CA TRP A 29 -0.46 -4.53 -9.31
C TRP A 29 0.37 -5.60 -8.58
N ARG A 30 -0.03 -6.87 -8.64
CA ARG A 30 0.76 -8.00 -8.12
C ARG A 30 1.68 -8.63 -9.17
N ARG A 31 1.52 -8.27 -10.45
CA ARG A 31 2.34 -8.75 -11.57
C ARG A 31 3.59 -7.91 -11.80
N THR A 32 3.94 -7.05 -10.85
CA THR A 32 5.07 -6.12 -10.96
C THR A 32 5.71 -5.89 -9.59
N ARG A 33 6.99 -5.51 -9.61
CA ARG A 33 7.72 -5.01 -8.43
C ARG A 33 8.07 -3.53 -8.56
N ASP A 34 7.52 -2.85 -9.56
CA ASP A 34 7.74 -1.43 -9.78
C ASP A 34 7.15 -0.60 -8.62
N PRO A 35 7.98 0.14 -7.87
CA PRO A 35 7.53 0.94 -6.74
C PRO A 35 6.43 1.95 -7.10
N TYR A 36 6.50 2.59 -8.28
CA TYR A 36 5.50 3.58 -8.68
C TYR A 36 4.13 2.92 -8.86
N ARG A 37 4.10 1.80 -9.59
CA ARG A 37 2.89 1.04 -9.86
C ARG A 37 2.26 0.47 -8.59
N ILE A 38 3.08 -0.03 -7.66
CA ILE A 38 2.59 -0.51 -6.35
C ILE A 38 2.03 0.67 -5.55
N TRP A 39 2.74 1.79 -5.49
CA TRP A 39 2.32 2.97 -4.76
C TRP A 39 0.97 3.54 -5.25
N VAL A 40 0.75 3.61 -6.56
CA VAL A 40 -0.54 4.01 -7.15
C VAL A 40 -1.65 3.05 -6.69
N ALA A 41 -1.43 1.74 -6.76
CA ALA A 41 -2.41 0.74 -6.36
C ALA A 41 -2.75 0.85 -4.86
N GLU A 42 -1.75 0.94 -4.00
CA GLU A 42 -1.94 1.07 -2.55
C GLU A 42 -2.69 2.35 -2.20
N THR A 43 -2.39 3.46 -2.87
CA THR A 43 -3.13 4.72 -2.70
C THR A 43 -4.61 4.55 -3.07
N MET A 44 -4.90 3.85 -4.17
CA MET A 44 -6.27 3.58 -4.60
C MET A 44 -7.01 2.60 -3.68
N LEU A 45 -6.31 1.65 -3.05
CA LEU A 45 -6.91 0.64 -2.17
C LEU A 45 -7.27 1.18 -0.77
N VAL A 46 -6.74 2.34 -0.38
CA VAL A 46 -7.14 3.00 0.88
C VAL A 46 -8.64 3.29 0.86
N GLN A 47 -9.40 2.57 1.70
CA GLN A 47 -10.86 2.70 1.82
C GLN A 47 -11.62 2.47 0.50
N THR A 48 -11.08 1.65 -0.41
CA THR A 48 -11.78 1.30 -1.66
C THR A 48 -11.63 -0.20 -1.95
N GLN A 49 -12.69 -0.83 -2.44
CA GLN A 49 -12.70 -2.27 -2.70
C GLN A 49 -11.87 -2.62 -3.96
N VAL A 50 -11.23 -3.79 -3.92
CA VAL A 50 -10.37 -4.28 -5.02
C VAL A 50 -11.08 -4.26 -6.37
N ALA A 51 -12.32 -4.77 -6.45
CA ALA A 51 -13.08 -4.83 -7.70
C ALA A 51 -13.29 -3.45 -8.33
N THR A 52 -13.53 -2.43 -7.49
CA THR A 52 -13.63 -1.03 -7.94
C THR A 52 -12.29 -0.50 -8.43
N VAL A 53 -11.18 -0.83 -7.78
CA VAL A 53 -9.85 -0.30 -8.11
C VAL A 53 -9.31 -0.83 -9.45
N ILE A 54 -9.57 -2.10 -9.82
CA ILE A 54 -9.01 -2.73 -11.04
C ILE A 54 -9.13 -1.85 -12.29
N PRO A 55 -10.32 -1.38 -12.72
CA PRO A 55 -10.43 -0.56 -13.93
C PRO A 55 -9.84 0.85 -13.77
N TYR A 56 -9.76 1.38 -12.55
CA TYR A 56 -9.17 2.70 -12.25
C TYR A 56 -7.65 2.65 -12.33
N TYR A 57 -7.07 1.60 -11.76
CA TYR A 57 -5.64 1.35 -11.84
C TYR A 57 -5.17 1.21 -13.29
N GLY A 58 -5.88 0.39 -14.09
CA GLY A 58 -5.52 0.16 -15.49
C GLY A 58 -5.44 1.45 -16.32
N ARG A 59 -6.48 2.28 -16.27
CA ARG A 59 -6.49 3.56 -17.00
C ARG A 59 -5.50 4.60 -16.44
N PHE A 60 -5.26 4.59 -15.12
CA PHE A 60 -4.35 5.53 -14.49
C PHE A 60 -2.91 5.24 -14.92
N ILE A 61 -2.48 3.98 -14.86
CA ILE A 61 -1.15 3.57 -15.33
C ILE A 61 -1.00 3.74 -16.84
N ALA A 62 -2.07 3.55 -17.62
CA ALA A 62 -2.02 3.83 -19.06
C ALA A 62 -1.79 5.31 -19.37
N ARG A 63 -2.39 6.23 -18.59
CA ARG A 63 -2.23 7.68 -18.78
C ARG A 63 -0.94 8.25 -18.15
N PHE A 64 -0.55 7.70 -17.01
CA PHE A 64 0.61 8.10 -16.22
C PHE A 64 1.46 6.84 -15.94
N PRO A 65 2.33 6.42 -16.87
CA PRO A 65 3.09 5.17 -16.74
C PRO A 65 4.20 5.22 -15.68
N ASP A 66 4.63 6.42 -15.25
CA ASP A 66 5.74 6.64 -14.33
C ASP A 66 5.56 7.90 -13.46
N VAL A 67 6.49 8.16 -12.54
CA VAL A 67 6.46 9.33 -11.66
C VAL A 67 6.53 10.63 -12.46
N ALA A 68 7.35 10.68 -13.51
CA ALA A 68 7.57 11.90 -14.29
C ALA A 68 6.31 12.35 -15.04
N SER A 69 5.62 11.41 -15.69
CA SER A 69 4.36 11.63 -16.40
C SER A 69 3.23 12.04 -15.46
N LEU A 70 3.17 11.48 -14.24
CA LEU A 70 2.22 11.92 -13.22
C LEU A 70 2.55 13.32 -12.69
N ALA A 71 3.82 13.58 -12.37
CA ALA A 71 4.27 14.85 -11.81
C ALA A 71 4.11 16.02 -12.80
N GLY A 72 4.34 15.77 -14.09
CA GLY A 72 4.22 16.74 -15.18
C GLY A 72 2.79 17.02 -15.61
N ALA A 73 1.81 16.23 -15.16
CA ALA A 73 0.41 16.45 -15.51
C ALA A 73 -0.18 17.68 -14.81
N SER A 74 -1.23 18.25 -15.38
CA SER A 74 -2.08 19.20 -14.65
C SER A 74 -2.89 18.47 -13.58
N LEU A 75 -3.25 19.18 -12.51
CA LEU A 75 -4.09 18.57 -11.48
C LEU A 75 -5.45 18.14 -12.05
N ASP A 76 -6.03 18.91 -12.97
CA ASP A 76 -7.32 18.60 -13.59
C ASP A 76 -7.28 17.30 -14.39
N GLU A 77 -6.19 17.04 -15.13
CA GLU A 77 -5.99 15.75 -15.81
C GLU A 77 -5.95 14.58 -14.81
N VAL A 78 -5.22 14.74 -13.70
CA VAL A 78 -5.15 13.71 -12.66
C VAL A 78 -6.52 13.45 -12.04
N LEU A 79 -7.25 14.51 -11.69
CA LEU A 79 -8.58 14.40 -11.11
C LEU A 79 -9.58 13.80 -12.10
N LYS A 80 -9.44 14.10 -13.39
CA LYS A 80 -10.30 13.53 -14.43
C LYS A 80 -10.11 12.02 -14.57
N VAL A 81 -8.87 11.54 -14.54
CA VAL A 81 -8.61 10.09 -14.57
C VAL A 81 -9.06 9.41 -13.28
N TRP A 82 -9.00 10.11 -12.15
CA TRP A 82 -9.45 9.63 -10.83
C TRP A 82 -10.97 9.69 -10.63
N GLU A 83 -11.69 10.38 -11.51
CA GLU A 83 -13.12 10.66 -11.38
C GLU A 83 -13.94 9.38 -11.12
N GLY A 84 -14.80 9.44 -10.10
CA GLY A 84 -15.64 8.31 -9.66
C GLY A 84 -15.04 7.42 -8.57
N LEU A 85 -13.74 7.50 -8.26
CA LEU A 85 -13.12 6.66 -7.22
C LEU A 85 -13.39 7.17 -5.79
N GLY A 86 -13.80 8.42 -5.65
CA GLY A 86 -13.99 9.10 -4.37
C GLY A 86 -12.67 9.43 -3.67
N TYR A 87 -12.78 10.09 -2.51
CA TYR A 87 -11.65 10.52 -1.68
C TYR A 87 -10.55 11.25 -2.48
N TYR A 88 -10.93 12.29 -3.23
CA TYR A 88 -10.04 13.04 -4.15
C TYR A 88 -8.80 13.66 -3.49
N ALA A 89 -8.77 13.79 -2.16
CA ALA A 89 -7.56 14.16 -1.43
C ALA A 89 -6.41 13.18 -1.69
N ARG A 90 -6.70 11.89 -1.93
CA ARG A 90 -5.70 10.88 -2.31
C ARG A 90 -5.04 11.20 -3.65
N ALA A 91 -5.83 11.53 -4.66
CA ALA A 91 -5.31 11.93 -5.98
C ALA A 91 -4.44 13.18 -5.89
N ARG A 92 -4.91 14.20 -5.16
CA ARG A 92 -4.16 15.44 -4.91
C ARG A 92 -2.84 15.20 -4.20
N ASN A 93 -2.86 14.37 -3.16
CA ASN A 93 -1.65 14.02 -2.41
C ASN A 93 -0.69 13.19 -3.24
N LEU A 94 -1.17 12.18 -3.96
CA LEU A 94 -0.36 11.35 -4.86
C LEU A 94 0.33 12.20 -5.93
N HIS A 95 -0.39 13.15 -6.53
CA HIS A 95 0.19 14.08 -7.52
C HIS A 95 1.24 15.00 -6.90
N ARG A 96 0.96 15.61 -5.74
CA ARG A 96 1.95 16.43 -5.03
C ARG A 96 3.19 15.63 -4.65
N ALA A 97 3.01 14.43 -4.12
CA ALA A 97 4.09 13.54 -3.76
C ALA A 97 4.92 13.11 -4.99
N ALA A 98 4.27 12.86 -6.13
CA ALA A 98 4.99 12.54 -7.37
C ALA A 98 5.88 13.69 -7.83
N ARG A 99 5.43 14.94 -7.68
CA ARG A 99 6.26 16.13 -7.93
C ARG A 99 7.44 16.22 -6.98
N GLU A 100 7.21 16.01 -5.68
CA GLU A 100 8.30 16.00 -4.69
C GLU A 100 9.34 14.90 -4.98
N VAL A 101 8.90 13.70 -5.38
CA VAL A 101 9.79 12.60 -5.77
C VAL A 101 10.55 12.93 -7.07
N LEU A 102 9.90 13.57 -8.04
CA LEU A 102 10.58 14.02 -9.26
C LEU A 102 11.66 15.05 -8.95
N GLU A 103 11.33 16.08 -8.18
CA GLU A 103 12.22 17.18 -7.83
C GLU A 103 13.41 16.74 -6.96
N ARG A 104 13.16 15.90 -5.95
CA ARG A 104 14.17 15.55 -4.93
C ARG A 104 14.92 14.26 -5.22
N CYS A 105 14.31 13.34 -5.97
CA CYS A 105 14.83 11.99 -6.18
C CYS A 105 14.92 11.63 -7.67
N GLY A 106 14.75 12.60 -8.59
CA GLY A 106 14.84 12.35 -10.03
C GLY A 106 13.78 11.37 -10.55
N GLY A 107 12.63 11.28 -9.87
CA GLY A 107 11.54 10.37 -10.21
C GLY A 107 11.69 8.96 -9.63
N GLN A 108 12.78 8.68 -8.91
CA GLN A 108 12.97 7.40 -8.22
C GLN A 108 12.24 7.42 -6.88
N VAL A 109 11.27 6.52 -6.73
CA VAL A 109 10.55 6.34 -5.46
C VAL A 109 11.56 5.90 -4.38
N PRO A 110 11.65 6.62 -3.23
CA PRO A 110 12.66 6.32 -2.24
C PRO A 110 12.40 4.99 -1.53
N SER A 111 13.47 4.24 -1.26
CA SER A 111 13.43 2.99 -0.49
C SER A 111 13.65 3.21 1.01
N ASP A 112 13.65 4.46 1.47
CA ASP A 112 13.79 4.85 2.87
C ASP A 112 12.42 5.11 3.51
N ALA A 113 12.24 4.62 4.73
CA ALA A 113 10.95 4.69 5.41
C ALA A 113 10.60 6.10 5.88
N ALA A 114 11.58 6.88 6.33
CA ALA A 114 11.35 8.26 6.75
C ALA A 114 11.04 9.14 5.53
N ALA A 115 11.78 8.96 4.44
CA ALA A 115 11.55 9.66 3.18
C ALA A 115 10.15 9.36 2.61
N LEU A 116 9.71 8.10 2.60
CA LEU A 116 8.37 7.74 2.15
C LEU A 116 7.28 8.34 3.04
N ARG A 117 7.39 8.23 4.37
CA ARG A 117 6.39 8.76 5.31
C ARG A 117 6.30 10.29 5.31
N ALA A 118 7.35 10.97 4.86
CA ALA A 118 7.32 12.42 4.65
C ALA A 118 6.48 12.83 3.43
N LEU A 119 6.24 11.91 2.48
CA LEU A 119 5.47 12.22 1.27
C LEU A 119 3.97 12.42 1.60
N PRO A 120 3.32 13.40 0.95
CA PRO A 120 1.89 13.60 1.05
C PRO A 120 1.05 12.34 0.83
N GLY A 121 0.20 12.01 1.80
CA GLY A 121 -0.75 10.89 1.70
C GLY A 121 -0.12 9.51 1.90
N VAL A 122 1.18 9.42 2.21
CA VAL A 122 1.86 8.16 2.52
C VAL A 122 1.89 7.96 4.04
N GLY A 123 0.90 7.23 4.54
CA GLY A 123 0.85 6.80 5.95
C GLY A 123 1.66 5.52 6.20
N GLU A 124 1.65 5.05 7.46
CA GLU A 124 2.37 3.83 7.89
C GLU A 124 2.08 2.61 7.02
N TYR A 125 0.81 2.36 6.71
CA TYR A 125 0.40 1.24 5.87
C TYR A 125 1.01 1.31 4.46
N VAL A 126 0.88 2.47 3.78
CA VAL A 126 1.36 2.61 2.40
C VAL A 126 2.88 2.52 2.35
N ALA A 127 3.57 3.14 3.31
CA ALA A 127 5.03 3.02 3.43
C ALA A 127 5.45 1.56 3.64
N GLY A 128 4.84 0.86 4.60
CA GLY A 128 5.15 -0.54 4.89
C GLY A 128 4.86 -1.47 3.70
N ALA A 129 3.73 -1.29 3.02
CA ALA A 129 3.38 -2.06 1.82
C ALA A 129 4.40 -1.82 0.70
N LEU A 130 4.80 -0.58 0.47
CA LEU A 130 5.74 -0.24 -0.58
C LEU A 130 7.16 -0.76 -0.29
N LEU A 131 7.65 -0.58 0.94
CA LEU A 131 8.95 -1.05 1.38
C LEU A 131 9.07 -2.59 1.35
N SER A 132 8.02 -3.29 1.77
CA SER A 132 8.01 -4.76 1.75
C SER A 132 7.86 -5.33 0.34
N ILE A 133 6.88 -4.88 -0.42
CA ILE A 133 6.57 -5.48 -1.74
C ILE A 133 7.64 -5.11 -2.78
N ALA A 134 7.94 -3.81 -2.91
CA ALA A 134 8.82 -3.31 -3.96
C ALA A 134 10.30 -3.45 -3.61
N PHE A 135 10.66 -3.19 -2.34
CA PHE A 135 12.06 -3.14 -1.90
C PHE A 135 12.50 -4.33 -1.03
N GLY A 136 11.59 -5.27 -0.70
CA GLY A 136 11.92 -6.47 0.07
C GLY A 136 12.33 -6.22 1.52
N ARG A 137 11.96 -5.06 2.09
CA ARG A 137 12.27 -4.73 3.49
C ARG A 137 11.27 -5.36 4.44
N ASP A 138 11.74 -5.73 5.63
CA ASP A 138 10.90 -6.26 6.71
C ASP A 138 10.16 -5.12 7.44
N GLU A 139 9.18 -4.54 6.75
CA GLU A 139 8.35 -3.44 7.25
C GLU A 139 6.88 -3.86 7.32
N PRO A 140 6.18 -3.62 8.45
CA PRO A 140 4.81 -4.06 8.62
C PRO A 140 3.82 -3.23 7.78
N ALA A 141 2.93 -3.91 7.06
CA ALA A 141 1.83 -3.30 6.29
C ALA A 141 0.46 -3.64 6.92
N LEU A 142 0.13 -2.99 8.04
CA LEU A 142 -1.04 -3.34 8.87
C LEU A 142 -2.29 -2.49 8.54
N ASP A 143 -3.13 -3.00 7.65
CA ASP A 143 -4.45 -2.45 7.37
C ASP A 143 -5.54 -3.00 8.31
N GLY A 144 -6.80 -2.63 8.04
CA GLY A 144 -7.94 -3.16 8.79
C GLY A 144 -8.13 -4.68 8.64
N ASN A 145 -7.70 -5.28 7.53
CA ASN A 145 -7.80 -6.73 7.31
C ASN A 145 -6.76 -7.48 8.15
N ALA A 146 -5.50 -7.07 8.10
CA ALA A 146 -4.42 -7.63 8.90
C ALA A 146 -4.76 -7.52 10.39
N ARG A 147 -5.18 -6.33 10.85
CA ARG A 147 -5.58 -6.11 12.25
C ARG A 147 -6.73 -7.01 12.69
N ARG A 148 -7.71 -7.26 11.82
CA ARG A 148 -8.83 -8.18 12.11
C ARG A 148 -8.38 -9.64 12.23
N VAL A 149 -7.41 -10.07 11.41
CA VAL A 149 -6.86 -11.43 11.47
C VAL A 149 -6.02 -11.60 12.73
N LEU A 150 -5.09 -10.68 12.98
CA LEU A 150 -4.19 -10.71 14.14
C LEU A 150 -4.96 -10.65 15.45
N SER A 151 -6.00 -9.81 15.54
CA SER A 151 -6.81 -9.72 16.76
C SER A 151 -7.53 -11.03 17.09
N ARG A 152 -8.01 -11.77 16.09
CA ARG A 152 -8.65 -13.09 16.28
C ARG A 152 -7.62 -14.15 16.66
N LEU A 153 -6.49 -14.17 15.96
CA LEU A 153 -5.41 -15.13 16.20
C LEU A 153 -4.83 -15.01 17.61
N PHE A 154 -4.56 -13.78 18.05
CA PHE A 154 -3.99 -13.48 19.37
C PHE A 154 -5.05 -13.18 20.44
N ARG A 155 -6.34 -13.36 20.12
CA ARG A 155 -7.48 -13.13 21.03
C ARG A 155 -7.49 -11.72 21.67
N ILE A 156 -7.00 -10.73 20.93
CA ILE A 156 -6.97 -9.32 21.37
C ILE A 156 -8.38 -8.75 21.28
N ARG A 157 -8.92 -8.30 22.42
CA ARG A 157 -10.26 -7.70 22.50
C ARG A 157 -10.20 -6.19 22.24
N GLY A 158 -11.18 -5.68 21.51
CA GLY A 158 -11.35 -4.26 21.20
C GLY A 158 -12.15 -4.06 19.91
N ALA A 159 -12.76 -2.89 19.73
CA ALA A 159 -13.42 -2.54 18.47
C ALA A 159 -12.38 -2.46 17.35
N ALA A 160 -12.71 -3.01 16.18
CA ALA A 160 -11.87 -2.89 14.98
C ALA A 160 -11.68 -1.40 14.64
N GLY A 161 -10.44 -0.93 14.65
CA GLY A 161 -10.11 0.48 14.40
C GLY A 161 -10.04 1.38 15.66
N SER A 162 -10.20 0.83 16.86
CA SER A 162 -9.92 1.58 18.10
C SER A 162 -8.42 1.88 18.27
N ALA A 163 -8.07 3.03 18.86
CA ALA A 163 -6.69 3.38 19.20
C ALA A 163 -6.02 2.31 20.08
N ALA A 164 -6.78 1.78 21.05
CA ALA A 164 -6.34 0.70 21.92
C ALA A 164 -6.04 -0.63 21.18
N LEU A 165 -6.66 -0.88 20.02
CA LEU A 165 -6.30 -2.02 19.17
C LEU A 165 -5.10 -1.71 18.29
N ARG A 166 -4.91 -0.44 17.88
CA ARG A 166 -3.76 -0.01 17.09
C ARG A 166 -2.44 -0.09 17.86
N GLU A 167 -2.47 0.14 19.17
CA GLU A 167 -1.29 0.03 20.04
C GLU A 167 -0.94 -1.43 20.40
N LYS A 168 -1.90 -2.35 20.25
CA LYS A 168 -1.75 -3.77 20.65
C LYS A 168 -1.43 -4.70 19.48
N VAL A 169 -1.54 -4.21 18.24
CA VAL A 169 -1.31 -4.95 16.98
C VAL A 169 -0.43 -4.11 16.08
#